data_AF-A0A7W5XLB0-F1
#
_entry.id   AF-A0A7W5XLB0-F1
#
_cell.length_a   1.000
_cell.length_b   1.000
_cell.length_c   1.000
_cell.angle_alpha   90.00
_cell.angle_beta   90.00
_cell.angle_gamma   90.00
#
_symmetry.space_group_name_H-M   'P 1'
#
loop_
_entity.id
_entity.type
_entity.pdbx_description
1 polymer ?
#
loop_
_entity_poly.entity_id
_entity_poly.type
_entity_poly.pdbx_seq_one_letter_code
_entity_poly.pdbx_strand_id
1 'polypeptide(L)' 'MKELLAEKGLRVVWSGAVDRTQTHRPLVNIYRMNGEEIGKKLLTEGFAREWSPRHYNDWCD' A
#
# COMPACT_ATOMS: atom_id res chain seq x y z
N MET A 1 -3.65 -10.58 -2.11
CA MET A 1 -4.32 -9.28 -1.81
C MET A 1 -5.77 -9.44 -1.34
N LYS A 2 -6.65 -10.12 -2.10
CA LYS A 2 -8.07 -10.25 -1.76
C LYS A 2 -8.32 -10.83 -0.36
N GLU A 3 -7.51 -11.81 0.05
CA GLU A 3 -7.60 -12.43 1.38
C GLU A 3 -7.18 -11.50 2.51
N LEU A 4 -6.10 -10.71 2.32
CA LEU A 4 -5.64 -9.73 3.31
C LEU A 4 -6.66 -8.61 3.54
N LEU A 5 -7.42 -8.24 2.51
CA LEU A 5 -8.47 -7.22 2.58
C LEU A 5 -9.82 -7.76 3.07
N ALA A 6 -10.02 -9.08 3.10
CA ALA A 6 -11.23 -9.72 3.60
C ALA A 6 -11.26 -9.79 5.14
N GLU A 7 -10.14 -9.50 5.80
CA GLU A 7 -10.04 -9.39 7.25
C GLU A 7 -10.95 -8.27 7.78
N LYS A 8 -11.80 -8.57 8.77
CA LYS A 8 -12.64 -7.56 9.41
C LYS A 8 -11.78 -6.68 10.33
N GLY A 9 -12.06 -5.36 10.34
CA GLY A 9 -11.42 -4.43 11.27
C GLY A 9 -10.12 -3.80 10.77
N LEU A 10 -9.86 -3.85 9.46
CA LEU A 10 -8.74 -3.12 8.87
C LEU A 10 -8.89 -1.61 9.06
N ARG A 11 -7.78 -0.96 9.40
CA ARG A 11 -7.69 0.49 9.49
C ARG A 11 -7.00 1.03 8.26
N VAL A 12 -7.67 1.94 7.55
CA VAL A 12 -7.11 2.69 6.41
C VAL A 12 -6.66 4.05 6.91
N VAL A 13 -5.40 4.41 6.66
CA VAL A 13 -4.80 5.66 7.11
C VAL A 13 -4.27 6.41 5.89
N TRP A 14 -4.62 7.68 5.76
CA TRP A 14 -4.09 8.53 4.70
C TRP A 14 -2.60 8.79 4.92
N SER A 15 -1.81 8.62 3.85
CA SER A 15 -0.35 8.79 3.90
C SER A 15 0.12 10.25 3.83
N GLY A 16 -0.78 11.19 3.52
CA GLY A 16 -0.41 12.59 3.21
C GLY A 16 -0.12 12.85 1.73
N ALA A 17 -0.14 11.82 0.88
CA ALA A 17 0.18 11.93 -0.55
C ALA A 17 -1.00 11.51 -1.44
N VAL A 18 -0.93 11.93 -2.71
CA VAL A 18 -1.85 11.56 -3.79
C VAL A 18 -1.06 11.06 -4.98
N ASP A 19 -1.69 10.25 -5.82
CA ASP A 19 -1.10 9.81 -7.08
C ASP A 19 -1.10 10.92 -8.15
N ARG A 20 -0.46 10.62 -9.28
CA ARG A 20 -0.34 11.55 -10.43
C ARG A 20 -1.45 11.40 -11.46
N THR A 21 -2.48 10.61 -11.17
CA THR A 21 -3.63 10.50 -12.09
C THR A 21 -4.45 11.77 -12.04
N GLN A 22 -5.30 11.99 -13.06
CA GLN A 22 -6.14 13.19 -13.12
C GLN A 22 -7.08 13.34 -11.92
N THR A 23 -7.41 12.24 -11.24
CA THR A 23 -8.28 12.24 -10.06
C THR A 23 -7.52 12.34 -8.74
N HIS A 24 -6.18 12.39 -8.76
CA HIS A 24 -5.33 12.56 -7.57
C HIS A 24 -5.73 11.63 -6.41
N ARG A 25 -5.73 10.32 -6.66
CA ARG A 25 -6.23 9.35 -5.68
C ARG A 25 -5.35 9.37 -4.42
N PRO A 26 -5.94 9.43 -3.21
CA PRO A 26 -5.17 9.38 -1.97
C PRO A 26 -4.36 8.08 -1.85
N LEU A 27 -3.09 8.22 -1.51
CA LEU A 27 -2.26 7.08 -1.14
C LEU A 27 -2.55 6.75 0.34
N VAL A 28 -2.75 5.47 0.63
CA VAL A 28 -3.16 5.00 1.96
C VAL A 28 -2.28 3.86 2.43
N ASN A 29 -2.08 3.79 3.75
CA ASN A 29 -1.52 2.63 4.42
C ASN A 29 -2.65 1.86 5.09
N ILE A 30 -2.57 0.54 5.02
CA ILE A 30 -3.57 -0.36 5.60
C ILE A 30 -2.93 -1.12 6.76
N TYR A 31 -3.60 -1.09 7.90
CA TYR A 31 -3.16 -1.73 9.13
C TYR A 31 -4.17 -2.77 9.60
N ARG A 32 -3.65 -3.87 10.12
CA ARG A 32 -4.43 -4.84 10.89
C ARG A 32 -4.75 -4.31 12.29
N MET A 33 -5.70 -4.96 12.96
CA MET A 33 -6.06 -4.60 14.34
C MET A 33 -4.91 -4.75 15.34
N ASN A 34 -3.94 -5.63 15.04
CA ASN A 34 -2.72 -5.79 15.84
C ASN A 34 -1.65 -4.71 15.56
N GLY A 35 -1.92 -3.75 14.67
CA GLY A 35 -0.99 -2.69 14.27
C GLY A 35 -0.01 -3.08 13.15
N GLU A 36 -0.05 -4.31 12.64
CA GLU A 36 0.77 -4.73 11.50
C GLU A 36 0.38 -3.97 10.23
N GLU A 37 1.37 -3.38 9.57
CA GLU A 37 1.18 -2.69 8.30
C GLU A 37 1.22 -3.70 7.14
N ILE A 38 0.13 -3.80 6.39
CA ILE A 38 0.00 -4.75 5.28
C ILE A 38 1.02 -4.45 4.18
N GLY A 39 1.30 -3.17 3.90
CA GLY A 39 2.30 -2.77 2.91
C GLY A 39 3.68 -3.34 3.20
N LYS A 40 4.14 -3.25 4.47
CA LYS A 40 5.42 -3.83 4.89
C LYS A 40 5.47 -5.35 4.74
N LYS A 41 4.37 -6.03 5.06
CA LYS A 41 4.28 -7.48 4.86
C LYS A 41 4.48 -7.86 3.39
N LEU A 42 3.78 -7.16 2.48
CA LEU A 42 3.89 -7.40 1.04
C LEU A 42 5.31 -7.14 0.49
N LEU A 43 6.00 -6.13 1.02
CA LEU A 43 7.40 -5.86 0.68
C LEU A 43 8.31 -7.01 1.13
N THR A 44 8.19 -7.45 2.38
CA THR A 44 8.99 -8.55 2.95
C THR A 44 8.77 -9.86 2.22
N GLU A 45 7.53 -10.16 1.79
CA GLU A 45 7.19 -11.38 1.06
C GLU A 45 7.54 -11.32 -0.44
N GLY A 46 8.01 -10.17 -0.95
CA GLY A 46 8.37 -10.00 -2.37
C GLY A 46 7.17 -9.80 -3.30
N PHE A 47 5.98 -9.57 -2.76
CA PHE A 47 4.77 -9.29 -3.56
C PHE A 47 4.61 -7.82 -3.95
N ALA A 48 5.43 -6.92 -3.37
CA ALA A 48 5.41 -5.50 -3.68
C ALA A 48 6.84 -4.93 -3.79
N ARG A 49 6.94 -3.76 -4.42
CA ARG A 49 8.15 -2.92 -4.45
C ARG A 49 7.88 -1.65 -3.68
N GLU A 50 8.91 -1.10 -3.04
CA GLU A 50 8.80 0.15 -2.30
C GLU A 50 8.35 1.27 -3.24
N TRP A 51 7.38 2.06 -2.79
CA TRP A 51 6.97 3.26 -3.51
C TRP A 51 7.69 4.46 -2.90
N SER A 52 8.27 5.31 -3.73
CA SER A 52 8.78 6.60 -3.30
C SER A 52 8.43 7.71 -4.30
N PRO A 53 8.21 8.95 -3.83
CA PRO A 53 7.88 10.06 -4.70
C PRO A 53 8.96 10.25 -5.78
N ARG A 54 8.52 10.38 -7.04
CA ARG A 54 9.40 10.60 -8.21
C ARG A 54 10.29 9.41 -8.58
N HIS A 55 10.21 8.29 -7.88
CA HIS A 55 10.84 7.05 -8.30
C HIS A 55 9.89 6.23 -9.17
N TYR A 56 10.42 5.70 -10.27
CA TYR A 56 9.69 4.80 -11.13
C TYR A 56 10.06 3.36 -10.78
N ASN A 57 9.05 2.55 -10.45
CA ASN A 57 9.24 1.11 -10.30
C ASN A 57 9.10 0.48 -11.67
N ASP A 58 10.19 -0.07 -12.18
CA ASP A 58 10.12 -0.97 -13.33
C ASP A 58 9.60 -2.33 -12.87
N TRP A 59 8.51 -2.76 -13.49
CA TRP A 59 7.83 -4.02 -13.18
C TRP A 59 8.06 -5.08 -14.26
N CYS A 60 8.72 -4.70 -15.35
CA CYS A 60 9.04 -5.61 -16.43
C CYS A 60 10.44 -6.18 -16.20
N ASP A 61 10.52 -7.51 -16.17
CA ASP A 61 11.67 -8.27 -16.64
C ASP A 61 11.29 -8.89 -18.00
#